data_AF-A0A432SQQ7-F1
#
_entry.id   AF-A0A432SQQ7-F1
#
_cell.length_a   1.000
_cell.length_b   1.000
_cell.length_c   1.000
_cell.angle_alpha   90.00
_cell.angle_beta   90.00
_cell.angle_gamma   90.00
#
_symmetry.space_group_name_H-M   'P 1'
#
loop_
_entity.id
_entity.type
_entity.pdbx_description
1 polymer ?
#
loop_
_entity_poly.entity_id
_entity_poly.type
_entity_poly.pdbx_seq_one_letter_code
_entity_poly.pdbx_strand_id
1 'polypeptide(L)'
;KQWEDRVKKVVDRVKNGVGHSVTVGIATSGVPNYWNPKTHNEYLTKARRLLGYREKGKVLAKENSWFFADFFQKTLQIEPGVDVDHKWSFGDNTHPNQNGRKAFGQAIIEAM
;
A
#
# COMPACT_ATOMS: atom_id res chain seq x y z
N LYS A 1 -17.77 2.07 -2.13
CA LYS A 1 -18.50 2.65 -3.29
C LYS A 1 -17.61 3.56 -4.13
N GLN A 2 -17.48 4.88 -3.93
CA GLN A 2 -16.72 5.75 -4.87
C GLN A 2 -15.26 5.30 -5.17
N TRP A 3 -14.55 4.74 -4.18
CA TRP A 3 -13.19 4.22 -4.39
C TRP A 3 -13.16 2.93 -5.23
N GLU A 4 -14.04 1.96 -4.93
CA GLU A 4 -14.15 0.71 -5.72
C GLU A 4 -14.51 1.01 -7.19
N ASP A 5 -15.46 1.93 -7.41
CA ASP A 5 -15.90 2.31 -8.75
C ASP A 5 -14.75 2.94 -9.56
N ARG A 6 -13.91 3.75 -8.90
CA ARG A 6 -12.71 4.31 -9.52
C ARG A 6 -11.68 3.23 -9.87
N VAL A 7 -11.45 2.26 -8.99
CA VAL A 7 -10.52 1.15 -9.25
C VAL A 7 -10.99 0.32 -10.44
N LYS A 8 -12.27 -0.06 -10.48
CA LYS A 8 -12.85 -0.82 -11.59
C LYS A 8 -12.72 -0.08 -12.92
N LYS A 9 -13.02 1.21 -12.95
CA LYS A 9 -12.88 2.04 -14.16
C LYS A 9 -11.44 2.07 -14.71
N VAL A 10 -10.44 2.11 -13.83
CA VAL A 10 -9.03 2.05 -14.24
C VAL A 10 -8.69 0.67 -14.82
N VAL A 11 -9.12 -0.39 -14.15
CA VAL A 11 -8.90 -1.77 -14.61
C VAL A 11 -9.52 -2.01 -15.98
N ASP A 12 -10.78 -1.59 -16.17
CA ASP A 12 -11.49 -1.74 -17.44
C ASP A 12 -10.78 -0.97 -18.56
N ARG A 13 -10.32 0.26 -18.29
CA ARG A 13 -9.55 1.04 -19.26
C ARG A 13 -8.26 0.34 -19.69
N VAL A 14 -7.54 -0.29 -18.75
CA VAL A 14 -6.31 -1.05 -19.07
C VAL A 14 -6.63 -2.30 -19.86
N LYS A 15 -7.61 -3.11 -19.42
CA LYS A 15 -8.02 -4.33 -20.13
C LYS A 15 -8.47 -4.05 -21.57
N ASN A 16 -9.18 -2.95 -21.79
CA ASN A 16 -9.65 -2.57 -23.12
C ASN A 16 -8.56 -1.94 -24.01
N GLY A 17 -7.46 -1.45 -23.42
CA GLY A 17 -6.36 -0.81 -24.15
C GLY A 17 -5.20 -1.74 -24.51
N VAL A 18 -5.06 -2.87 -23.81
CA VAL A 18 -3.98 -3.83 -24.00
C VAL A 18 -4.59 -5.08 -24.62
N GLY A 19 -4.31 -5.37 -25.90
CA GLY A 19 -4.92 -6.47 -26.67
C GLY A 19 -4.59 -7.90 -26.20
N HIS A 20 -4.27 -8.08 -24.91
CA HIS A 20 -3.89 -9.35 -24.28
C HIS A 20 -4.49 -9.45 -22.86
N SER A 21 -4.46 -10.66 -22.29
CA SER A 21 -4.92 -10.89 -20.91
C SER A 21 -4.08 -10.12 -19.89
N VAL A 22 -4.73 -9.28 -19.07
CA VAL A 22 -4.08 -8.50 -18.01
C VAL A 22 -4.33 -9.15 -16.66
N THR A 23 -3.27 -9.48 -15.93
CA THR A 23 -3.33 -9.84 -14.52
C THR A 23 -3.43 -8.58 -13.68
N VAL A 24 -4.44 -8.51 -12.81
CA VAL A 24 -4.71 -7.35 -11.95
C VAL A 24 -4.40 -7.72 -10.52
N GLY A 25 -3.80 -6.78 -9.78
CA GLY A 25 -3.66 -6.89 -8.34
C GLY A 25 -3.71 -5.56 -7.63
N ILE A 26 -3.99 -5.63 -6.33
CA ILE A 26 -4.06 -4.47 -5.45
C ILE A 26 -2.87 -4.55 -4.51
N ALA A 27 -2.02 -3.52 -4.55
CA ALA A 27 -0.92 -3.35 -3.63
C ALA A 27 -1.23 -2.18 -2.68
N THR A 28 -1.02 -2.37 -1.38
CA THR A 28 -1.31 -1.35 -0.37
C THR A 28 -0.04 -0.95 0.36
N SER A 29 0.35 0.31 0.32
CA SER A 29 1.47 0.82 1.12
C SER A 29 0.96 1.50 2.39
N GLY A 30 1.63 1.25 3.52
CA GLY A 30 1.47 2.08 4.71
C GLY A 30 2.38 3.31 4.66
N VAL A 31 2.01 4.32 5.44
CA VAL A 31 2.81 5.53 5.69
C VAL A 31 3.82 5.15 6.78
N PRO A 32 5.13 5.03 6.47
CA PRO A 32 6.12 4.67 7.48
C PRO A 32 6.15 5.71 8.60
N ASN A 33 6.17 5.23 9.83
CA ASN A 33 6.14 6.08 11.01
C ASN A 33 7.53 6.19 11.61
N TYR A 34 8.01 7.42 11.80
CA TYR A 34 9.02 7.70 12.81
C TYR A 34 8.27 8.33 13.98
N TRP A 35 8.46 7.78 15.17
CA TRP A 35 7.76 8.22 16.37
C TRP A 35 7.92 9.74 16.58
N ASN A 36 6.81 10.48 16.47
CA ASN A 36 6.74 11.89 16.84
C ASN A 36 5.56 12.11 17.80
N PRO A 37 5.81 12.45 19.08
CA PRO A 37 4.76 12.62 20.08
C PRO A 37 3.77 13.76 19.75
N LYS A 38 4.18 14.76 18.96
CA LYS A 38 3.31 15.90 18.59
C LYS A 38 2.26 15.54 17.54
N THR A 39 2.54 14.56 16.69
CA THR A 39 1.65 14.16 15.58
C THR A 39 1.09 12.75 15.74
N HIS A 40 1.35 12.11 16.88
CA HIS A 40 1.00 10.72 17.18
C HIS A 40 -0.51 10.42 17.03
N ASN A 41 -1.39 11.23 17.62
CA ASN A 41 -2.84 10.98 17.56
C ASN A 41 -3.44 11.19 16.16
N GLU A 42 -2.94 12.18 15.43
CA GLU A 42 -3.33 12.41 14.03
C GLU A 42 -2.87 11.24 13.14
N TYR A 43 -1.65 10.74 13.39
CA TYR A 43 -1.12 9.55 12.74
C TYR A 43 -1.96 8.32 13.04
N LEU A 44 -2.29 8.03 14.30
CA LEU A 44 -3.12 6.87 14.66
C LEU A 44 -4.49 6.91 13.96
N THR A 45 -5.07 8.11 13.83
CA THR A 45 -6.34 8.30 13.11
C THR A 45 -6.18 8.03 11.61
N LYS A 46 -5.11 8.53 10.99
CA LYS A 46 -4.78 8.26 9.57
C LYS A 46 -4.46 6.79 9.34
N ALA A 47 -3.67 6.16 10.21
CA ALA A 47 -3.29 4.74 10.12
C ALA A 47 -4.51 3.82 10.22
N ARG A 48 -5.46 4.08 11.14
CA ARG A 48 -6.74 3.35 11.20
C ARG A 48 -7.56 3.50 9.93
N ARG A 49 -7.59 4.71 9.34
CA ARG A 49 -8.27 4.94 8.06
C ARG A 49 -7.61 4.16 6.92
N LEU A 50 -6.27 4.12 6.89
CA LEU A 50 -5.51 3.35 5.90
C LEU A 50 -5.69 1.83 6.07
N LEU A 51 -5.75 1.33 7.31
CA LEU A 51 -6.15 -0.07 7.61
C LEU A 51 -7.53 -0.39 7.02
N GLY A 52 -8.49 0.53 7.14
CA GLY A 52 -9.80 0.37 6.53
C GLY A 52 -9.77 0.28 5.00
N TYR A 53 -8.86 0.99 4.33
CA TYR A 53 -8.66 0.87 2.88
C TYR A 53 -7.93 -0.41 2.50
N ARG A 54 -6.98 -0.88 3.33
CA ARG A 54 -6.32 -2.17 3.17
C ARG A 54 -7.34 -3.32 3.16
N GLU A 55 -8.23 -3.37 4.15
CA GLU A 55 -9.27 -4.41 4.20
C GLU A 55 -10.19 -4.37 2.98
N LYS A 56 -10.60 -3.17 2.54
CA LYS A 56 -11.41 -3.00 1.33
C LYS A 56 -10.68 -3.51 0.08
N GLY A 57 -9.39 -3.21 -0.04
CA GLY A 57 -8.55 -3.70 -1.14
C GLY A 57 -8.44 -5.23 -1.14
N LYS A 58 -8.26 -5.84 0.04
CA LYS A 58 -8.21 -7.29 0.20
C LYS A 58 -9.52 -7.97 -0.22
N VAL A 59 -10.66 -7.45 0.24
CA VAL A 59 -11.98 -7.97 -0.13
C VAL A 59 -12.21 -7.84 -1.64
N LEU A 60 -11.94 -6.66 -2.21
CA LEU A 60 -12.12 -6.41 -3.63
C LEU A 60 -11.23 -7.32 -4.50
N ALA A 61 -9.98 -7.53 -4.10
CA ALA A 61 -9.08 -8.43 -4.79
C ALA A 61 -9.63 -9.87 -4.79
N LYS A 62 -10.08 -10.34 -3.63
CA LYS A 62 -10.70 -11.67 -3.48
C LYS A 62 -11.95 -11.83 -4.34
N GLU A 63 -12.85 -10.85 -4.34
CA GLU A 63 -14.10 -10.88 -5.11
C GLU A 63 -13.89 -10.97 -6.63
N ASN A 64 -12.73 -10.52 -7.12
CA ASN A 64 -12.42 -10.47 -8.55
C ASN A 64 -11.30 -11.43 -8.96
N SER A 65 -10.89 -12.34 -8.07
CA SER A 65 -9.75 -13.25 -8.29
C SER A 65 -8.47 -12.51 -8.69
N TRP A 66 -8.23 -11.35 -8.10
CA TRP A 66 -7.00 -10.56 -8.26
C TRP A 66 -6.01 -10.89 -7.14
N PHE A 67 -4.72 -10.70 -7.40
CA PHE A 67 -3.71 -10.84 -6.35
C PHE A 67 -3.77 -9.65 -5.39
N PHE A 68 -3.43 -9.89 -4.12
CA PHE A 68 -3.37 -8.85 -3.09
C PHE A 68 -1.98 -8.82 -2.46
N ALA A 69 -1.25 -7.74 -2.70
CA ALA A 69 0.07 -7.50 -2.12
C ALA A 69 -0.06 -6.56 -0.91
N ASP A 70 0.06 -7.13 0.29
CA ASP A 70 0.01 -6.36 1.52
C ASP A 70 1.39 -5.82 1.90
N PHE A 71 1.64 -4.56 1.56
CA PHE A 71 2.83 -3.84 1.98
C PHE A 71 2.60 -2.96 3.21
N PHE A 72 1.35 -2.91 3.69
CA PHE A 72 0.95 -2.08 4.82
C PHE A 72 1.58 -2.57 6.13
N GLN A 73 1.62 -3.88 6.37
CA GLN A 73 2.24 -4.42 7.58
C GLN A 73 3.76 -4.26 7.60
N LYS A 74 4.42 -4.42 6.44
CA LYS A 74 5.88 -4.26 6.35
C LYS A 74 6.30 -2.81 6.65
N THR A 75 5.51 -1.80 6.27
CA THR A 75 5.84 -0.37 6.56
C THR A 75 5.38 0.13 7.93
N LEU A 76 4.52 -0.61 8.63
CA LEU A 76 4.04 -0.28 9.98
C LEU A 76 4.83 -0.97 11.10
N GLN A 77 5.83 -1.78 10.77
CA GLN A 77 6.82 -2.24 11.74
C GLN A 77 7.62 -1.03 12.23
N ILE A 78 7.05 -0.34 13.21
CA ILE A 78 7.77 0.50 14.16
C ILE A 78 8.54 -0.49 15.02
N GLU A 79 9.68 -1.00 14.56
CA GLU A 79 10.55 -1.68 15.51
C GLU A 79 11.19 -0.58 16.37
N PRO A 80 11.05 -0.65 17.70
CA PRO A 80 11.77 0.24 18.58
C PRO A 80 13.27 0.03 18.35
N GLY A 81 13.97 1.06 17.86
CA GLY A 81 15.39 0.99 17.53
C GLY A 81 15.72 0.89 16.04
N VAL A 82 14.73 0.91 15.13
CA VAL A 82 15.02 1.08 13.70
C VAL A 82 15.59 2.47 13.47
N ASP A 83 16.87 2.45 13.13
CA ASP A 83 17.71 3.60 12.86
C ASP A 83 17.03 4.57 11.88
N VAL A 84 17.26 5.86 12.10
CA VAL A 84 16.73 6.95 11.27
C VAL A 84 17.30 6.87 9.84
N ASP A 85 18.25 5.98 9.60
CA ASP A 85 18.83 5.65 8.28
C ASP A 85 18.17 4.44 7.59
N HIS A 86 17.35 3.65 8.28
CA HIS A 86 16.53 2.56 7.72
C HIS A 86 15.15 3.03 7.25
N LYS A 87 15.09 4.27 6.75
CA LYS A 87 13.85 4.84 6.24
C LYS A 87 13.41 4.09 5.00
N TRP A 88 12.14 3.71 4.95
CA TRP A 88 11.51 3.26 3.70
C TRP A 88 10.77 4.41 3.00
N SER A 89 10.76 5.61 3.59
CA SER A 89 10.25 6.85 3.00
C SER A 89 11.31 7.92 2.87
N PHE A 90 11.01 8.92 2.03
CA PHE A 90 11.66 10.22 2.14
C PHE A 90 11.33 10.89 3.48
N GLY A 91 12.00 12.01 3.77
CA GLY A 91 11.77 12.80 5.00
C GLY A 91 10.36 13.37 5.15
N ASP A 92 9.49 13.20 4.14
CA ASP A 92 8.07 13.55 4.15
C ASP A 92 7.15 12.47 4.77
N ASN A 93 7.73 11.32 5.13
CA ASN A 93 7.07 10.16 5.73
C ASN A 93 5.90 9.60 4.91
N THR A 94 5.72 10.04 3.65
CA THR A 94 4.54 9.75 2.85
C THR A 94 4.92 9.03 1.56
N HIS A 95 6.03 9.42 0.94
CA HIS A 95 6.49 8.80 -0.30
C HIS A 95 7.62 7.80 -0.02
N PRO A 96 7.55 6.58 -0.58
CA PRO A 96 8.62 5.60 -0.39
C PRO A 96 9.92 6.08 -1.06
N ASN A 97 11.04 5.97 -0.35
CA ASN A 97 12.37 6.20 -0.94
C ASN A 97 12.80 5.00 -1.80
N GLN A 98 14.05 4.99 -2.27
CA GLN A 98 14.54 3.90 -3.13
C GLN A 98 14.43 2.52 -2.46
N ASN A 99 14.72 2.41 -1.17
CA ASN A 99 14.63 1.16 -0.42
C ASN A 99 13.17 0.72 -0.25
N GLY A 100 12.28 1.66 0.10
CA GLY A 100 10.84 1.39 0.18
C GLY A 100 10.24 0.94 -1.15
N ARG A 101 10.66 1.55 -2.27
CA ARG A 101 10.25 1.13 -3.63
C ARG A 101 10.75 -0.26 -3.98
N LYS A 102 11.99 -0.61 -3.62
CA LYS A 102 12.56 -1.94 -3.85
C LYS A 102 11.80 -3.01 -3.05
N ALA A 103 11.56 -2.76 -1.77
CA ALA A 103 10.78 -3.66 -0.91
C ALA A 103 9.33 -3.81 -1.39
N PHE A 104 8.72 -2.72 -1.89
CA PHE A 104 7.39 -2.74 -2.49
C PHE A 104 7.35 -3.61 -3.75
N GLY A 105 8.32 -3.45 -4.66
CA GLY A 105 8.43 -4.28 -5.86
C GLY A 105 8.62 -5.76 -5.53
N GLN A 106 9.47 -6.08 -4.54
CA GLN A 106 9.67 -7.46 -4.08
C GLN A 106 8.37 -8.08 -3.53
N ALA A 107 7.58 -7.32 -2.75
CA ALA A 107 6.31 -7.79 -2.22
C ALA A 107 5.25 -8.04 -3.32
N ILE A 108 5.29 -7.29 -4.43
CA ILE A 108 4.46 -7.56 -5.60
C ILE A 108 4.87 -8.89 -6.24
N ILE A 109 6.17 -9.12 -6.44
CA ILE A 109 6.70 -10.37 -7.01
C ILE A 109 6.34 -11.56 -6.11
N GLU A 110 6.43 -11.43 -4.79
CA GLU A 110 6.05 -12.48 -3.82
C GLU A 110 4.55 -12.80 -3.82
N ALA A 111 3.70 -11.85 -4.22
CA ALA A 111 2.25 -12.02 -4.22
C ALA A 111 1.70 -12.54 -5.56
N MET A 112 2.53 -12.61 -6.61
CA MET A 112 2.20 -13.12 -7.94
C MET A 112 2.57 -14.60 -8.07
#